data_AF-A0A8B6FWH4-F1
#
_entry.id   AF-A0A8B6FWH4-F1
#
_cell.length_a   1.000
_cell.length_b   1.000
_cell.length_c   1.000
_cell.angle_alpha   90.00
_cell.angle_beta   90.00
_cell.angle_gamma   90.00
#
_symmetry.space_group_name_H-M   'P 1'
#
loop_
_entity.id
_entity.type
_entity.pdbx_description
1 polymer ?
#
loop_
_entity_poly.entity_id
_entity_poly.type
_entity_poly.pdbx_seq_one_letter_code
_entity_poly.pdbx_strand_id
1 'polypeptide(L)'
;MVLEDITGKTVLAIDVFAHSIKALVNHLMDALETRGIGVKSSDIQWVLTVPAIWTDNSKQFMRKSAEKAGIHNDHLLISLEPEAASILCQYLPTETLCGVESGFTMSKVGTKYMIVDLGGGTVDITVHEKMAGGCLKEISRATGGDCGGTSVDVEIIQLLKRIFGTPLIDSMKREQPEAFLDLIREFEVVKRTITPLKDKKINLAIPYNTLDSLCKQHLKKDLSSTLSSSPYANCITLKGDKMRIDAFLVKTLFDKTIKDILSLIQEILTRKESESVTLLLLVGGFAACSLIQAEIREAFLTRRVIVP
;
A
#
# COMPACT_ATOMS: atom_id res chain seq x y z
N MET A 1 -20.73 11.46 -3.18
CA MET A 1 -19.64 11.47 -2.18
C MET A 1 -18.80 12.72 -2.40
N VAL A 2 -18.52 13.45 -1.33
CA VAL A 2 -17.70 14.66 -1.31
C VAL A 2 -16.43 14.34 -0.53
N LEU A 3 -15.28 14.78 -1.02
CA LEU A 3 -14.00 14.71 -0.33
C LEU A 3 -13.66 16.08 0.22
N GLU A 4 -13.05 16.11 1.40
CA GLU A 4 -12.58 17.33 2.06
C GLU A 4 -11.06 17.30 2.12
N ASP A 5 -10.41 18.40 1.75
CA ASP A 5 -8.96 18.56 1.88
C ASP A 5 -8.56 19.03 3.29
N ILE A 6 -7.26 19.09 3.55
CA ILE A 6 -6.71 19.53 4.86
C ILE A 6 -7.04 20.99 5.23
N THR A 7 -7.55 21.78 4.28
CA THR A 7 -7.99 23.17 4.49
C THR A 7 -9.50 23.31 4.67
N GLY A 8 -10.24 22.20 4.61
CA GLY A 8 -11.70 22.16 4.71
C GLY A 8 -12.42 22.45 3.39
N LYS A 9 -11.69 22.55 2.27
CA LYS A 9 -12.32 22.72 0.95
C LYS A 9 -12.82 21.38 0.46
N THR A 10 -13.93 21.41 -0.24
CA THR A 10 -14.60 20.20 -0.71
C THR A 10 -14.61 20.09 -2.22
N VAL A 11 -14.57 18.83 -2.70
CA VAL A 11 -14.67 18.48 -4.11
C VAL A 11 -15.48 17.20 -4.26
N LEU A 12 -16.19 17.01 -5.37
CA LEU A 12 -16.84 15.74 -5.63
C LEU A 12 -15.78 14.67 -5.84
N ALA A 13 -15.93 13.52 -5.16
CA ALA A 13 -14.98 12.43 -5.31
C ALA A 13 -14.83 12.01 -6.78
N ILE A 14 -15.94 11.95 -7.52
CA ILE A 14 -15.94 11.55 -8.95
C ILE A 14 -15.02 12.44 -9.79
N ASP A 15 -14.88 13.72 -9.43
CA ASP A 15 -14.00 14.64 -10.15
C ASP A 15 -12.54 14.30 -9.87
N VAL A 16 -12.19 13.98 -8.63
CA VAL A 16 -10.83 13.57 -8.26
C VAL A 16 -10.44 12.28 -8.99
N PHE A 17 -11.30 11.26 -8.97
CA PHE A 17 -11.03 10.01 -9.66
C PHE A 17 -10.97 10.18 -11.19
N ALA A 18 -11.87 10.98 -11.77
CA ALA A 18 -11.85 11.27 -13.21
C ALA A 18 -10.58 12.02 -13.62
N HIS A 19 -10.12 13.00 -12.84
CA HIS A 19 -8.85 13.69 -13.11
C HIS A 19 -7.65 12.75 -13.01
N SER A 20 -7.61 11.87 -12.01
CA SER A 20 -6.54 10.87 -11.88
C SER A 20 -6.51 9.91 -13.07
N ILE A 21 -7.66 9.39 -13.50
CA ILE A 21 -7.75 8.51 -14.68
C ILE A 21 -7.34 9.28 -15.93
N LYS A 22 -7.83 10.52 -16.10
CA LYS A 22 -7.50 11.35 -17.26
C LYS A 22 -6.01 11.67 -17.34
N ALA A 23 -5.34 11.89 -16.20
CA ALA A 23 -3.90 12.08 -16.16
C ALA A 23 -3.14 10.84 -16.68
N LEU A 24 -3.58 9.63 -16.31
CA LEU A 24 -3.00 8.38 -16.83
C LEU A 24 -3.27 8.19 -18.32
N VAL A 25 -4.49 8.50 -18.78
CA VAL A 25 -4.85 8.45 -20.21
C VAL A 25 -3.97 9.39 -21.02
N ASN A 26 -3.91 10.67 -20.61
CA ASN A 26 -3.09 11.68 -21.29
C ASN A 26 -1.62 11.27 -21.31
N HIS A 27 -1.09 10.77 -20.19
CA HIS A 27 0.30 10.32 -20.12
C HIS A 27 0.61 9.22 -21.14
N LEU A 28 -0.29 8.23 -21.31
CA LEU A 28 -0.12 7.20 -22.34
C LEU A 28 -0.19 7.80 -23.75
N MET A 29 -1.20 8.63 -24.03
CA MET A 29 -1.40 9.23 -25.35
C MET A 29 -0.20 10.10 -25.76
N ASP A 30 0.29 10.95 -24.85
CA ASP A 30 1.47 11.79 -25.06
C ASP A 30 2.72 10.92 -25.33
N ALA A 31 2.87 9.80 -24.61
CA ALA A 31 3.98 8.87 -24.82
C ALA A 31 3.91 8.14 -26.18
N LEU A 32 2.71 7.80 -26.66
CA LEU A 32 2.50 7.19 -27.98
C LEU A 32 2.79 8.18 -29.11
N GLU A 33 2.30 9.42 -28.99
CA GLU A 33 2.54 10.49 -29.94
C GLU A 33 4.03 10.83 -30.04
N THR A 34 4.71 10.97 -28.89
CA THR A 34 6.16 11.21 -28.82
C THR A 34 6.97 10.11 -29.52
N ARG A 35 6.47 8.87 -29.52
CA ARG A 35 7.10 7.72 -30.20
C ARG A 35 6.68 7.59 -31.68
N GLY A 36 5.80 8.46 -32.18
CA GLY A 36 5.28 8.39 -33.54
C GLY A 36 4.36 7.18 -33.78
N ILE A 37 3.80 6.60 -32.72
CA ILE A 37 2.87 5.48 -32.81
C ILE A 37 1.48 6.07 -33.10
N GLY A 38 1.01 5.91 -34.34
CA GLY A 38 -0.28 6.45 -34.82
C GLY A 38 -1.52 5.73 -34.28
N VAL A 39 -1.58 5.50 -32.97
CA VAL A 39 -2.71 4.89 -32.26
C VAL A 39 -3.66 5.98 -31.80
N LYS A 40 -4.95 5.84 -32.14
CA LYS A 40 -6.00 6.73 -31.66
C LYS A 40 -6.58 6.19 -30.36
N SER A 41 -7.21 7.07 -29.59
CA SER A 41 -7.90 6.63 -28.36
C SER A 41 -9.00 5.58 -28.62
N SER A 42 -9.60 5.57 -29.82
CA SER A 42 -10.59 4.58 -30.25
C SER A 42 -9.99 3.20 -30.52
N ASP A 43 -8.67 3.10 -30.67
CA ASP A 43 -7.98 1.85 -30.96
C ASP A 43 -7.57 1.14 -29.66
N ILE A 44 -7.80 1.78 -28.50
CA ILE A 44 -7.37 1.30 -27.18
C ILE A 44 -8.56 0.71 -26.43
N GLN A 45 -8.39 -0.52 -25.93
CA GLN A 45 -9.26 -1.09 -24.91
C GLN A 45 -8.65 -0.81 -23.53
N TRP A 46 -9.36 -0.06 -22.70
CA TRP A 46 -8.95 0.24 -21.33
C TRP A 46 -9.46 -0.85 -20.38
N VAL A 47 -8.56 -1.36 -19.53
CA VAL A 47 -8.90 -2.27 -18.45
C VAL A 47 -8.60 -1.56 -17.14
N LEU A 48 -9.64 -1.22 -16.38
CA LEU A 48 -9.52 -0.56 -15.09
C LEU A 48 -9.68 -1.60 -13.98
N THR A 49 -8.63 -1.76 -13.17
CA THR A 49 -8.64 -2.69 -12.04
C THR A 49 -9.35 -2.08 -10.84
N VAL A 50 -10.07 -2.89 -10.08
CA VAL A 50 -10.74 -2.50 -8.83
C VAL A 50 -10.60 -3.60 -7.77
N PRO A 51 -10.61 -3.25 -6.46
CA PRO A 51 -10.55 -4.25 -5.40
C PRO A 51 -11.71 -5.23 -5.45
N ALA A 52 -11.46 -6.50 -5.11
CA ALA A 52 -12.49 -7.53 -5.13
C ALA A 52 -13.55 -7.35 -4.04
N ILE A 53 -13.19 -6.77 -2.88
CA ILE A 53 -14.12 -6.55 -1.77
C ILE A 53 -15.13 -5.42 -2.05
N TRP A 54 -14.96 -4.67 -3.13
CA TRP A 54 -15.82 -3.53 -3.44
C TRP A 54 -17.23 -3.94 -3.86
N THR A 55 -18.19 -3.13 -3.41
CA THR A 55 -19.59 -3.25 -3.82
C THR A 55 -19.79 -2.89 -5.29
N ASP A 56 -20.89 -3.36 -5.90
CA ASP A 56 -21.24 -3.01 -7.29
C ASP A 56 -21.41 -1.50 -7.47
N ASN A 57 -21.88 -0.79 -6.45
CA ASN A 57 -21.98 0.67 -6.47
C ASN A 57 -20.58 1.32 -6.57
N SER A 58 -19.59 0.82 -5.84
CA SER A 58 -18.20 1.30 -5.91
C SER A 58 -17.58 1.01 -7.27
N LYS A 59 -17.81 -0.19 -7.82
CA LYS A 59 -17.36 -0.58 -9.17
C LYS A 59 -17.99 0.31 -10.25
N GLN A 60 -19.30 0.56 -10.15
CA GLN A 60 -20.01 1.46 -11.07
C GLN A 60 -19.56 2.92 -10.91
N PHE A 61 -19.20 3.35 -9.71
CA PHE A 61 -18.62 4.68 -9.47
C PHE A 61 -17.29 4.85 -10.22
N MET A 62 -16.42 3.84 -10.22
CA MET A 62 -15.17 3.88 -11.01
C MET A 62 -15.44 3.90 -12.51
N ARG A 63 -16.40 3.10 -13.00
CA ARG A 63 -16.82 3.15 -14.41
C ARG A 63 -17.26 4.56 -14.82
N LYS A 64 -18.13 5.19 -14.02
CA LYS A 64 -18.57 6.58 -14.27
C LYS A 64 -17.42 7.59 -14.19
N SER A 65 -16.44 7.36 -13.31
CA SER A 65 -15.25 8.20 -13.21
C SER A 65 -14.38 8.10 -14.48
N ALA A 66 -14.22 6.90 -15.02
CA ALA A 66 -13.51 6.65 -16.28
C ALA A 66 -14.24 7.25 -17.49
N GLU A 67 -15.56 7.12 -17.55
CA GLU A 67 -16.38 7.79 -18.57
C GLU A 67 -16.20 9.32 -18.52
N LYS A 68 -16.23 9.90 -17.31
CA LYS A 68 -15.98 11.34 -17.11
C LYS A 68 -14.55 11.74 -17.49
N ALA A 69 -13.59 10.83 -17.40
CA ALA A 69 -12.22 11.04 -17.87
C ALA A 69 -12.08 11.04 -19.40
N GLY A 70 -13.12 10.64 -20.14
CA GLY A 70 -13.15 10.58 -21.60
C GLY A 70 -12.98 9.18 -22.18
N ILE A 71 -13.01 8.13 -21.36
CA ILE A 71 -12.97 6.74 -21.84
C ILE A 71 -14.39 6.31 -22.24
N HIS A 72 -14.57 5.92 -23.50
CA HIS A 72 -15.86 5.40 -23.97
C HIS A 72 -16.18 4.05 -23.31
N ASN A 73 -17.44 3.85 -22.90
CA ASN A 73 -17.87 2.63 -22.21
C ASN A 73 -17.62 1.34 -23.04
N ASP A 74 -17.77 1.40 -24.36
CA ASP A 74 -17.50 0.26 -25.25
C ASP A 74 -16.00 -0.12 -25.29
N HIS A 75 -15.13 0.81 -24.87
CA HIS A 75 -13.69 0.65 -24.75
C HIS A 75 -13.23 0.50 -23.30
N LEU A 76 -14.14 0.21 -22.35
CA LEU A 76 -13.82 0.09 -20.93
C LEU A 76 -14.25 -1.28 -20.38
N LEU A 77 -13.26 -2.02 -19.84
CA LEU A 77 -13.48 -3.22 -19.05
C LEU A 77 -13.09 -2.95 -17.60
N ILE A 78 -13.83 -3.55 -16.67
CA ILE A 78 -13.45 -3.61 -15.26
C ILE A 78 -12.87 -5.01 -15.02
N SER A 79 -11.71 -5.07 -14.39
CA SER A 79 -11.09 -6.31 -13.89
C SER A 79 -10.98 -6.24 -12.39
N LEU A 80 -11.10 -7.37 -11.68
CA LEU A 80 -10.72 -7.39 -10.28
C LEU A 80 -9.19 -7.40 -10.18
N GLU A 81 -8.64 -6.65 -9.23
CA GLU A 81 -7.21 -6.65 -8.91
C GLU A 81 -6.65 -8.06 -8.68
N PRO A 82 -7.27 -8.92 -7.86
CA PRO A 82 -6.73 -10.27 -7.66
C PRO A 82 -6.83 -11.16 -8.89
N GLU A 83 -7.78 -10.93 -9.81
CA GLU A 83 -7.85 -11.66 -11.09
C GLU A 83 -6.69 -11.27 -12.00
N ALA A 84 -6.43 -9.96 -12.12
CA ALA A 84 -5.29 -9.45 -12.90
C ALA A 84 -3.96 -9.95 -12.33
N ALA A 85 -3.81 -9.93 -11.01
CA ALA A 85 -2.65 -10.48 -10.31
C ALA A 85 -2.50 -11.99 -10.55
N SER A 86 -3.59 -12.75 -10.44
CA SER A 86 -3.59 -14.19 -10.73
C SER A 86 -3.19 -14.52 -12.15
N ILE A 87 -3.71 -13.77 -13.14
CA ILE A 87 -3.36 -13.94 -14.54
C ILE A 87 -1.87 -13.71 -14.72
N LEU A 88 -1.32 -12.60 -14.20
CA LEU A 88 0.12 -12.34 -14.25
C LEU A 88 0.93 -13.51 -13.66
N CYS A 89 0.56 -13.98 -12.46
CA CYS A 89 1.25 -15.06 -11.78
C CYS A 89 1.21 -16.40 -12.54
N GLN A 90 0.20 -16.64 -13.40
CA GLN A 90 0.17 -17.82 -14.26
C GLN A 90 1.21 -17.79 -15.39
N TYR A 91 1.65 -16.59 -15.79
CA TYR A 91 2.57 -16.39 -16.91
C TYR A 91 3.99 -16.00 -16.48
N LEU A 92 4.24 -15.78 -15.19
CA LEU A 92 5.58 -15.46 -14.70
C LEU A 92 6.52 -16.66 -14.88
N PRO A 93 7.71 -16.45 -15.48
CA PRO A 93 8.76 -17.47 -15.52
C PRO A 93 9.14 -17.91 -14.10
N THR A 94 9.41 -19.19 -13.94
CA THR A 94 9.80 -19.79 -12.65
C THR A 94 11.02 -19.12 -12.02
N GLU A 95 11.89 -18.53 -12.84
CA GLU A 95 13.19 -17.98 -12.49
C GLU A 95 13.14 -16.55 -11.90
N THR A 96 12.04 -15.81 -12.10
CA THR A 96 11.91 -14.41 -11.64
C THR A 96 11.35 -14.25 -10.22
N LEU A 97 11.01 -15.35 -9.55
CA LEU A 97 10.27 -15.33 -8.29
C LEU A 97 11.21 -15.50 -7.07
N CYS A 98 11.24 -14.50 -6.19
CA CYS A 98 11.97 -14.58 -4.92
C CYS A 98 11.38 -15.68 -4.01
N GLY A 99 12.20 -16.64 -3.58
CA GLY A 99 11.81 -17.75 -2.70
C GLY A 99 11.54 -19.08 -3.42
N VAL A 100 11.96 -19.23 -4.68
CA VAL A 100 11.85 -20.47 -5.44
C VAL A 100 13.18 -21.24 -5.40
N GLU A 101 13.37 -22.08 -4.39
CA GLU A 101 14.20 -23.28 -4.57
C GLU A 101 13.38 -24.27 -5.42
N SER A 102 13.61 -24.25 -6.73
CA SER A 102 12.97 -25.09 -7.76
C SER A 102 11.45 -24.89 -8.01
N GLY A 103 11.08 -24.83 -9.30
CA GLY A 103 9.76 -25.23 -9.80
C GLY A 103 8.54 -24.54 -9.19
N PHE A 104 8.41 -23.21 -9.33
CA PHE A 104 7.07 -22.61 -9.35
C PHE A 104 6.43 -22.87 -10.70
N THR A 105 5.49 -23.81 -10.76
CA THR A 105 4.64 -23.92 -11.94
C THR A 105 3.20 -23.90 -11.48
N MET A 106 2.58 -22.73 -11.55
CA MET A 106 1.12 -22.57 -11.49
C MET A 106 0.45 -23.16 -12.75
N SER A 107 1.07 -24.15 -13.40
CA SER A 107 0.61 -24.76 -14.64
C SER A 107 -0.53 -25.73 -14.43
N LYS A 108 -0.55 -26.47 -13.31
CA LYS A 108 -1.49 -27.57 -13.10
C LYS A 108 -2.91 -27.06 -12.81
N VAL A 109 -3.87 -27.50 -13.61
CA VAL A 109 -5.32 -27.32 -13.37
C VAL A 109 -5.71 -27.95 -12.03
N GLY A 110 -6.59 -27.28 -11.30
CA GLY A 110 -7.01 -27.64 -9.94
C GLY A 110 -6.08 -27.11 -8.85
N THR A 111 -5.00 -26.41 -9.19
CA THR A 111 -4.14 -25.75 -8.20
C THR A 111 -4.92 -24.64 -7.53
N LYS A 112 -4.97 -24.66 -6.19
CA LYS A 112 -5.61 -23.65 -5.35
C LYS A 112 -4.56 -22.81 -4.66
N TYR A 113 -4.74 -21.50 -4.70
CA TYR A 113 -3.79 -20.55 -4.14
C TYR A 113 -4.51 -19.28 -3.69
N MET A 114 -3.92 -18.60 -2.72
CA MET A 114 -4.44 -17.36 -2.18
C MET A 114 -3.67 -16.19 -2.79
N ILE A 115 -4.40 -15.21 -3.33
CA ILE A 115 -3.86 -13.89 -3.61
C ILE A 115 -4.03 -13.05 -2.34
N VAL A 116 -2.92 -12.50 -1.85
CA VAL A 116 -2.89 -11.53 -0.76
C VAL A 116 -2.40 -10.22 -1.37
N ASP A 117 -3.32 -9.37 -1.79
CA ASP A 117 -3.00 -8.04 -2.32
C ASP A 117 -2.75 -7.08 -1.16
N LEU A 118 -1.49 -6.78 -0.94
CA LEU A 118 -0.99 -5.87 0.08
C LEU A 118 -0.82 -4.50 -0.58
N GLY A 119 -1.93 -3.76 -0.64
CA GLY A 119 -2.00 -2.42 -1.20
C GLY A 119 -1.49 -1.32 -0.27
N GLY A 120 -1.62 -0.08 -0.75
CA GLY A 120 -1.33 1.12 0.05
C GLY A 120 -2.38 1.34 1.14
N GLY A 121 -3.67 1.36 0.78
CA GLY A 121 -4.76 1.60 1.72
C GLY A 121 -5.38 0.32 2.29
N THR A 122 -5.61 -0.65 1.42
CA THR A 122 -6.33 -1.89 1.75
C THR A 122 -5.44 -3.11 1.62
N VAL A 123 -5.86 -4.18 2.28
CA VAL A 123 -5.43 -5.53 2.01
C VAL A 123 -6.64 -6.30 1.51
N ASP A 124 -6.50 -6.93 0.34
CA ASP A 124 -7.55 -7.67 -0.33
C ASP A 124 -7.09 -9.11 -0.55
N ILE A 125 -7.89 -10.08 -0.09
CA ILE A 125 -7.54 -11.49 -0.12
C ILE A 125 -8.62 -12.29 -0.83
N THR A 126 -8.22 -13.05 -1.84
CA THR A 126 -9.07 -14.01 -2.54
C THR A 126 -8.38 -15.36 -2.67
N VAL A 127 -9.17 -16.42 -2.82
CA VAL A 127 -8.65 -17.76 -3.10
C VAL A 127 -9.13 -18.17 -4.47
N HIS A 128 -8.19 -18.51 -5.34
CA HIS A 128 -8.47 -18.91 -6.72
C HIS A 128 -8.08 -20.38 -6.94
N GLU A 129 -8.88 -21.06 -7.76
CA GLU A 129 -8.55 -22.34 -8.38
C GLU A 129 -8.25 -22.11 -9.85
N LYS A 130 -7.11 -22.63 -10.31
CA LYS A 130 -6.80 -22.61 -11.74
C LYS A 130 -7.67 -23.64 -12.47
N MET A 131 -8.44 -23.18 -13.44
CA MET A 131 -9.26 -24.02 -14.30
C MET A 131 -8.56 -24.32 -15.63
N ALA A 132 -9.11 -25.25 -16.42
CA ALA A 132 -8.64 -25.51 -17.77
C ALA A 132 -8.76 -24.24 -18.65
N GLY A 133 -7.87 -24.11 -19.65
CA GLY A 133 -7.88 -22.96 -20.57
C GLY A 133 -7.40 -21.64 -19.97
N GLY A 134 -6.78 -21.66 -18.79
CA GLY A 134 -6.27 -20.44 -18.12
C GLY A 134 -7.34 -19.65 -17.35
N CYS A 135 -8.58 -20.15 -17.32
CA CYS A 135 -9.66 -19.56 -16.54
C CYS A 135 -9.41 -19.71 -15.02
N LEU A 136 -10.05 -18.84 -14.24
CA LEU A 136 -9.97 -18.82 -12.79
C LEU A 136 -11.35 -19.08 -12.19
N LYS A 137 -11.38 -19.79 -11.07
CA LYS A 137 -12.57 -19.92 -10.24
C LYS A 137 -12.28 -19.36 -8.85
N GLU A 138 -13.06 -18.38 -8.41
CA GLU A 138 -13.05 -17.92 -7.03
C GLU A 138 -13.66 -19.00 -6.12
N ILE A 139 -12.91 -19.40 -5.10
CA ILE A 139 -13.29 -20.49 -4.18
C ILE A 139 -13.94 -19.95 -2.91
N SER A 140 -13.53 -18.76 -2.49
CA SER A 140 -14.00 -18.13 -1.26
C SER A 140 -14.26 -16.66 -1.50
N ARG A 141 -15.31 -16.12 -0.87
CA ARG A 141 -15.62 -14.70 -0.89
C ARG A 141 -14.41 -13.85 -0.53
N ALA A 142 -14.12 -12.86 -1.37
CA ALA A 142 -13.11 -11.84 -1.11
C ALA A 142 -13.26 -11.24 0.30
N THR A 143 -12.14 -11.18 1.03
CA THR A 143 -12.07 -10.61 2.38
C THR A 143 -10.94 -9.60 2.42
N GLY A 144 -11.09 -8.52 3.17
CA GLY A 144 -10.08 -7.49 3.25
C GLY A 144 -10.28 -6.54 4.40
N GLY A 145 -9.36 -5.58 4.53
CA GLY A 145 -9.41 -4.57 5.58
C GLY A 145 -8.50 -3.38 5.30
N ASP A 146 -8.71 -2.30 6.06
CA ASP A 146 -7.94 -1.04 5.96
C ASP A 146 -6.58 -1.15 6.69
N CYS A 147 -5.79 -2.18 6.36
CA CYS A 147 -4.49 -2.48 6.96
C CYS A 147 -3.35 -2.50 5.91
N GLY A 148 -3.44 -1.65 4.89
CA GLY A 148 -2.37 -1.47 3.91
C GLY A 148 -1.17 -0.67 4.46
N GLY A 149 -0.21 -0.36 3.58
CA GLY A 149 1.00 0.39 3.92
C GLY A 149 0.76 1.78 4.56
N THR A 150 -0.38 2.43 4.32
CA THR A 150 -0.75 3.71 4.94
C THR A 150 -1.10 3.58 6.41
N SER A 151 -1.46 2.38 6.89
CA SER A 151 -1.72 2.16 8.32
C SER A 151 -0.43 2.28 9.14
N VAL A 152 0.73 1.98 8.56
CA VAL A 152 2.05 2.28 9.15
C VAL A 152 2.35 3.79 9.14
N ASP A 153 1.92 4.51 8.10
CA ASP A 153 2.08 5.97 8.01
C ASP A 153 1.24 6.69 9.08
N VAL A 154 0.08 6.13 9.44
CA VAL A 154 -0.71 6.60 10.58
C VAL A 154 0.07 6.43 11.89
N GLU A 155 0.73 5.30 12.10
CA GLU A 155 1.47 5.03 13.35
C GLU A 155 2.70 5.95 13.53
N ILE A 156 3.42 6.31 12.47
CA ILE A 156 4.49 7.33 12.59
C ILE A 156 3.90 8.69 12.98
N ILE A 157 2.75 9.08 12.42
CA ILE A 157 2.08 10.33 12.79
C ILE A 157 1.67 10.28 14.27
N GLN A 158 1.18 9.14 14.76
CA GLN A 158 0.87 8.97 16.18
C GLN A 158 2.12 9.03 17.06
N LEU A 159 3.25 8.46 16.63
CA LEU A 159 4.53 8.62 17.33
C LEU A 159 4.93 10.10 17.42
N LEU A 160 4.86 10.85 16.30
CA LEU A 160 5.15 12.28 16.28
C LEU A 160 4.19 13.06 17.20
N LYS A 161 2.89 12.72 17.23
CA LYS A 161 1.92 13.32 18.17
C LYS A 161 2.24 13.02 19.63
N ARG A 162 2.75 11.83 19.95
CA ARG A 162 3.20 11.48 21.32
C ARG A 162 4.46 12.23 21.74
N ILE A 163 5.32 12.61 20.79
CA ILE A 163 6.55 13.37 21.04
C ILE A 163 6.26 14.88 21.15
N PHE A 164 5.56 15.44 20.18
CA PHE A 164 5.40 16.88 19.98
C PHE A 164 4.05 17.43 20.45
N GLY A 165 3.08 16.55 20.73
CA GLY A 165 1.70 16.90 21.01
C GLY A 165 0.87 17.06 19.73
N THR A 166 -0.40 16.64 19.81
CA THR A 166 -1.39 16.79 18.74
C THR A 166 -1.50 18.23 18.21
N PRO A 167 -1.55 19.29 19.06
CA PRO A 167 -1.66 20.67 18.56
C PRO A 167 -0.53 21.11 17.63
N LEU A 168 0.71 20.67 17.92
CA LEU A 168 1.87 21.03 17.11
C LEU A 168 1.81 20.34 15.74
N ILE A 169 1.55 19.03 15.72
CA ILE A 169 1.45 18.28 14.45
C ILE A 169 0.28 18.77 13.60
N ASP A 170 -0.86 19.09 14.21
CA ASP A 170 -2.01 19.60 13.47
C ASP A 170 -1.78 21.05 12.98
N SER A 171 -1.02 21.87 13.72
CA SER A 171 -0.55 23.19 13.24
C SER A 171 0.41 23.04 12.06
N MET A 172 1.39 22.14 12.13
CA MET A 172 2.30 21.83 11.02
C MET A 172 1.54 21.46 9.74
N LYS A 173 0.52 20.61 9.84
CA LYS A 173 -0.31 20.22 8.69
C LYS A 173 -1.04 21.39 8.04
N ARG A 174 -1.54 22.34 8.83
CA ARG A 174 -2.33 23.49 8.33
C ARG A 174 -1.46 24.64 7.85
N GLU A 175 -0.43 24.96 8.62
CA GLU A 175 0.36 26.18 8.44
C GLU A 175 1.63 25.92 7.61
N GLN A 176 2.13 24.68 7.59
CA GLN A 176 3.37 24.28 6.91
C GLN A 176 3.18 22.92 6.17
N PRO A 177 2.19 22.82 5.26
CA PRO A 177 1.82 21.55 4.61
C PRO A 177 2.95 20.93 3.77
N GLU A 178 3.81 21.76 3.16
CA GLU A 178 4.98 21.30 2.39
C GLU A 178 5.98 20.56 3.29
N ALA A 179 6.34 21.15 4.43
CA ALA A 179 7.22 20.52 5.40
C ALA A 179 6.62 19.22 5.96
N PHE A 180 5.30 19.19 6.19
CA PHE A 180 4.62 17.98 6.62
C PHE A 180 4.67 16.89 5.54
N LEU A 181 4.44 17.26 4.28
CA LEU A 181 4.52 16.34 3.15
C LEU A 181 5.93 15.78 2.95
N ASP A 182 6.96 16.61 3.08
CA ASP A 182 8.36 16.18 3.00
C ASP A 182 8.71 15.18 4.11
N LEU A 183 8.24 15.42 5.33
CA LEU A 183 8.43 14.49 6.46
C LEU A 183 7.78 13.13 6.18
N ILE A 184 6.54 13.11 5.68
CA ILE A 184 5.84 11.85 5.37
C ILE A 184 6.48 11.13 4.18
N ARG A 185 6.94 11.85 3.15
CA ARG A 185 7.68 11.28 2.02
C ARG A 185 8.99 10.66 2.46
N GLU A 186 9.73 11.31 3.35
CA GLU A 186 10.97 10.75 3.88
C GLU A 186 10.68 9.52 4.75
N PHE A 187 9.60 9.52 5.52
CA PHE A 187 9.18 8.31 6.21
C PHE A 187 8.82 7.17 5.25
N GLU A 188 8.13 7.44 4.14
CA GLU A 188 7.83 6.44 3.11
C GLU A 188 9.12 5.80 2.55
N VAL A 189 10.17 6.60 2.31
CA VAL A 189 11.50 6.10 1.92
C VAL A 189 12.06 5.20 3.02
N VAL A 190 12.06 5.67 4.27
CA VAL A 190 12.56 4.91 5.42
C VAL A 190 11.81 3.58 5.61
N LYS A 191 10.48 3.60 5.52
CA LYS A 191 9.57 2.45 5.69
C LYS A 191 9.94 1.30 4.76
N ARG A 192 10.31 1.62 3.51
CA ARG A 192 10.76 0.64 2.51
C ARG A 192 12.12 -0.01 2.83
N THR A 193 12.93 0.60 3.71
CA THR A 193 14.25 0.08 4.09
C THR A 193 14.25 -0.78 5.35
N ILE A 194 13.07 -1.05 5.93
CA ILE A 194 12.93 -1.82 7.17
C ILE A 194 12.96 -3.31 6.84
N THR A 195 13.87 -4.02 7.52
CA THR A 195 14.03 -5.47 7.38
C THR A 195 14.02 -6.13 8.75
N PRO A 196 13.71 -7.44 8.85
CA PRO A 196 13.72 -8.17 10.12
C PRO A 196 15.06 -8.10 10.86
N LEU A 197 16.17 -8.15 10.10
CA LEU A 197 17.54 -8.14 10.64
C LEU A 197 18.05 -6.74 10.99
N LYS A 198 17.31 -5.68 10.65
CA LYS A 198 17.76 -4.31 10.95
C LYS A 198 17.66 -4.04 12.44
N ASP A 199 18.81 -3.85 13.08
CA ASP A 199 18.98 -3.66 14.52
C ASP A 199 19.52 -2.26 14.87
N LYS A 200 20.28 -1.66 13.95
CA LYS A 200 20.85 -0.31 14.10
C LYS A 200 19.81 0.78 13.98
N LYS A 201 20.13 1.95 14.55
CA LYS A 201 19.31 3.16 14.41
C LYS A 201 19.13 3.58 12.94
N ILE A 202 17.92 4.03 12.63
CA ILE A 202 17.45 4.53 11.35
C ILE A 202 17.49 6.05 11.36
N ASN A 203 17.92 6.66 10.27
CA ASN A 203 17.89 8.11 10.11
C ASN A 203 16.64 8.50 9.32
N LEU A 204 15.82 9.37 9.90
CA LEU A 204 14.70 10.05 9.25
C LEU A 204 15.09 11.51 9.08
N ALA A 205 15.27 11.98 7.84
CA ALA A 205 15.45 13.42 7.63
C ALA A 205 14.16 14.16 8.00
N ILE A 206 14.31 15.32 8.63
CA ILE A 206 13.19 16.10 9.14
C ILE A 206 13.30 17.56 8.70
N PRO A 207 12.17 18.27 8.56
CA PRO A 207 12.19 19.71 8.35
C PRO A 207 12.58 20.43 9.65
N TYR A 208 13.88 20.40 9.97
CA TYR A 208 14.43 20.80 11.27
C TYR A 208 14.00 22.21 11.66
N ASN A 209 14.18 23.20 10.78
CA ASN A 209 13.85 24.60 11.07
C ASN A 209 12.35 24.78 11.38
N THR A 210 11.49 24.10 10.64
CA THR A 210 10.04 24.14 10.85
C THR A 210 9.67 23.51 12.19
N LEU A 211 10.17 22.31 12.48
CA LEU A 211 9.89 21.63 13.74
C LEU A 211 10.44 22.39 14.94
N ASP A 212 11.65 22.95 14.85
CA ASP A 212 12.26 23.75 15.92
C ASP A 212 11.49 25.05 16.18
N SER A 213 11.08 25.76 15.13
CA SER A 213 10.23 26.94 15.23
C SER A 213 8.89 26.62 15.91
N LEU A 214 8.24 25.54 15.48
CA LEU A 214 6.97 25.09 16.06
C LEU A 214 7.14 24.63 17.52
N CYS A 215 8.23 23.94 17.87
CA CYS A 215 8.53 23.59 19.26
C CYS A 215 8.67 24.85 20.13
N LYS A 216 9.40 25.86 19.65
CA LYS A 216 9.57 27.13 20.38
C LYS A 216 8.25 27.88 20.55
N GLN A 217 7.41 27.88 19.51
CA GLN A 217 6.10 28.52 19.54
C GLN A 217 5.13 27.84 20.52
N HIS A 218 4.95 26.52 20.39
CA HIS A 218 3.92 25.75 21.09
C HIS A 218 4.36 25.20 22.44
N LEU A 219 5.62 24.78 22.56
CA LEU A 219 6.13 24.05 23.74
C LEU A 219 7.11 24.88 24.58
N LYS A 220 7.48 26.08 24.10
CA LYS A 220 8.48 26.97 24.73
C LYS A 220 9.84 26.28 24.96
N LYS A 221 10.18 25.32 24.10
CA LYS A 221 11.44 24.56 24.08
C LYS A 221 11.95 24.45 22.65
N ASP A 222 13.25 24.33 22.46
CA ASP A 222 13.80 23.95 21.17
C ASP A 222 13.51 22.46 20.86
N LEU A 223 13.74 22.05 19.61
CA LEU A 223 13.49 20.68 19.15
C LEU A 223 14.32 19.64 19.93
N SER A 224 15.59 19.95 20.23
CA SER A 224 16.48 19.02 20.94
C SER A 224 15.97 18.77 22.36
N SER A 225 15.68 19.84 23.10
CA SER A 225 15.11 19.83 24.44
C SER A 225 13.76 19.11 24.48
N THR A 226 12.93 19.30 23.44
CA THR A 226 11.65 18.60 23.31
C THR A 226 11.85 17.08 23.18
N LEU A 227 12.73 16.64 22.28
CA LEU A 227 13.05 15.21 22.10
C LEU A 227 13.65 14.58 23.35
N SER A 228 14.59 15.26 24.00
CA SER A 228 15.23 14.79 25.24
C SER A 228 14.27 14.69 26.43
N SER A 229 13.19 15.49 26.42
CA SER A 229 12.14 15.40 27.46
C SER A 229 10.97 14.47 27.10
N SER A 230 10.99 13.88 25.90
CA SER A 230 9.92 12.98 25.45
C SER A 230 10.05 11.58 26.07
N PRO A 231 8.96 10.79 26.13
CA PRO A 231 9.00 9.38 26.54
C PRO A 231 9.95 8.51 25.69
N TYR A 232 10.41 9.01 24.55
CA TYR A 232 11.24 8.29 23.58
C TYR A 232 12.69 8.77 23.56
N ALA A 233 13.15 9.56 24.55
CA ALA A 233 14.50 10.12 24.59
C ALA A 233 15.62 9.07 24.51
N ASN A 234 15.38 7.85 25.00
CA ASN A 234 16.35 6.74 24.90
C ASN A 234 16.42 6.14 23.49
N CYS A 235 15.31 6.21 22.73
CA CYS A 235 15.18 5.59 21.42
C CYS A 235 15.36 6.57 20.26
N ILE A 236 15.23 7.87 20.52
CA ILE A 236 15.25 8.91 19.50
C ILE A 236 16.27 9.98 19.90
N THR A 237 17.20 10.24 18.99
CA THR A 237 18.21 11.28 19.15
C THR A 237 18.24 12.18 17.93
N LEU A 238 18.63 13.43 18.09
CA LEU A 238 18.81 14.36 16.98
C LEU A 238 20.27 14.35 16.50
N LYS A 239 20.50 14.28 15.19
CA LYS A 239 21.83 14.44 14.58
C LYS A 239 21.72 15.30 13.33
N GLY A 240 22.09 16.58 13.46
CA GLY A 240 21.89 17.57 12.40
C GLY A 240 20.40 17.75 12.12
N ASP A 241 20.03 17.61 10.85
CA ASP A 241 18.65 17.68 10.34
C ASP A 241 17.92 16.32 10.35
N LYS A 242 18.41 15.34 11.12
CA LYS A 242 17.85 13.97 11.15
C LYS A 242 17.47 13.53 12.55
N MET A 243 16.30 12.88 12.64
CA MET A 243 15.92 12.07 13.79
C MET A 243 16.51 10.67 13.62
N ARG A 244 17.36 10.27 14.55
CA ARG A 244 17.98 8.94 14.59
C ARG A 244 17.21 8.08 15.59
N ILE A 245 16.41 7.16 15.04
CA ILE A 245 15.38 6.36 15.72
C ILE A 245 15.86 4.91 15.83
N ASP A 246 15.73 4.28 16.98
CA ASP A 246 16.04 2.85 17.14
C ASP A 246 15.19 1.98 16.20
N ALA A 247 15.81 1.00 15.52
CA ALA A 247 15.10 0.14 14.60
C ALA A 247 13.96 -0.63 15.27
N PHE A 248 14.13 -1.01 16.55
CA PHE A 248 13.07 -1.62 17.33
C PHE A 248 11.81 -0.75 17.37
N LEU A 249 11.95 0.54 17.71
CA LEU A 249 10.81 1.47 17.77
C LEU A 249 10.14 1.63 16.40
N VAL A 250 10.91 1.70 15.31
CA VAL A 250 10.32 1.77 13.96
C VAL A 250 9.56 0.51 13.60
N LYS A 251 10.05 -0.69 13.98
CA LYS A 251 9.34 -1.95 13.76
C LYS A 251 8.00 -1.99 14.50
N THR A 252 7.93 -1.44 15.72
CA THR A 252 6.65 -1.40 16.47
C THR A 252 5.53 -0.63 15.76
N LEU A 253 5.87 0.25 14.81
CA LEU A 253 4.88 0.94 13.98
C LEU A 253 4.15 -0.01 13.01
N PHE A 254 4.68 -1.21 12.78
CA PHE A 254 4.09 -2.23 11.93
C PHE A 254 3.24 -3.24 12.70
N ASP A 255 3.41 -3.36 14.02
CA ASP A 255 2.85 -4.46 14.82
C ASP A 255 1.33 -4.64 14.62
N LYS A 256 0.59 -3.54 14.68
CA LYS A 256 -0.87 -3.57 14.46
C LYS A 256 -1.20 -4.04 13.05
N THR A 257 -0.56 -3.45 12.04
CA THR A 257 -0.77 -3.76 10.63
C THR A 257 -0.43 -5.22 10.32
N ILE A 258 0.69 -5.74 10.82
CA ILE A 258 1.09 -7.14 10.71
C ILE A 258 0.02 -8.03 11.33
N LYS A 259 -0.38 -7.75 12.57
CA LYS A 259 -1.38 -8.53 13.28
C LYS A 259 -2.70 -8.61 12.50
N ASP A 260 -3.15 -7.48 11.96
CA ASP A 260 -4.40 -7.41 11.19
C ASP A 260 -4.28 -8.24 9.89
N ILE A 261 -3.15 -8.15 9.15
CA ILE A 261 -2.88 -8.97 7.97
C ILE A 261 -2.87 -10.47 8.29
N LEU A 262 -2.13 -10.86 9.33
CA LEU A 262 -2.03 -12.26 9.74
C LEU A 262 -3.40 -12.82 10.16
N SER A 263 -4.21 -12.02 10.85
CA SER A 263 -5.57 -12.39 11.22
C SER A 263 -6.46 -12.64 10.00
N LEU A 264 -6.40 -11.77 8.99
CA LEU A 264 -7.18 -11.92 7.75
C LEU A 264 -6.79 -13.19 6.97
N ILE A 265 -5.50 -13.46 6.83
CA ILE A 265 -5.00 -14.67 6.17
C ILE A 265 -5.46 -15.91 6.95
N GLN A 266 -5.27 -15.90 8.27
CA GLN A 266 -5.65 -17.02 9.14
C GLN A 266 -7.16 -17.29 9.08
N GLU A 267 -7.99 -16.25 9.08
CA GLU A 267 -9.45 -16.38 8.95
C GLU A 267 -9.82 -17.15 7.68
N ILE A 268 -9.31 -16.76 6.53
CA ILE A 268 -9.63 -17.43 5.25
C ILE A 268 -9.09 -18.86 5.22
N LEU A 269 -7.88 -19.09 5.74
CA LEU A 269 -7.29 -20.43 5.78
C LEU A 269 -8.05 -21.41 6.70
N THR A 270 -8.82 -20.93 7.67
CA THR A 270 -9.69 -21.79 8.50
C THR A 270 -11.02 -22.18 7.84
N ARG A 271 -11.36 -21.58 6.69
CA ARG A 271 -12.58 -21.94 5.95
C ARG A 271 -12.38 -23.27 5.24
N LYS A 272 -13.42 -24.12 5.27
CA LYS A 272 -13.39 -25.47 4.66
C LYS A 272 -12.97 -25.45 3.20
N GLU A 273 -13.43 -24.45 2.44
CA GLU A 273 -13.12 -24.38 1.00
C GLU A 273 -11.62 -24.11 0.72
N SER A 274 -10.91 -23.53 1.70
CA SER A 274 -9.52 -23.10 1.63
C SER A 274 -8.52 -24.09 2.27
N GLU A 275 -8.98 -25.21 2.85
CA GLU A 275 -8.11 -26.15 3.58
C GLU A 275 -6.92 -26.66 2.74
N SER A 276 -7.12 -26.80 1.43
CA SER A 276 -6.15 -27.30 0.46
C SER A 276 -5.20 -26.23 -0.11
N VAL A 277 -5.33 -24.96 0.30
CA VAL A 277 -4.49 -23.86 -0.17
C VAL A 277 -3.09 -23.99 0.43
N THR A 278 -2.09 -24.34 -0.37
CA THR A 278 -0.69 -24.46 0.08
C THR A 278 0.17 -23.26 -0.33
N LEU A 279 -0.37 -22.37 -1.17
CA LEU A 279 0.36 -21.30 -1.82
C LEU A 279 -0.26 -19.93 -1.52
N LEU A 280 0.56 -19.01 -1.03
CA LEU A 280 0.23 -17.59 -0.83
C LEU A 280 1.03 -16.75 -1.83
N LEU A 281 0.35 -15.96 -2.65
CA LEU A 281 0.95 -15.00 -3.58
C LEU A 281 0.74 -13.60 -3.03
N LEU A 282 1.83 -12.96 -2.58
CA LEU A 282 1.79 -11.61 -2.05
C LEU A 282 2.00 -10.62 -3.18
N VAL A 283 0.97 -9.84 -3.51
CA VAL A 283 1.01 -8.82 -4.57
C VAL A 283 0.75 -7.43 -3.99
N GLY A 284 0.87 -6.40 -4.81
CA GLY A 284 0.70 -5.02 -4.37
C GLY A 284 1.98 -4.37 -3.82
N GLY A 285 2.00 -3.04 -3.74
CA GLY A 285 3.20 -2.29 -3.40
C GLY A 285 3.74 -2.58 -1.99
N PHE A 286 2.86 -2.91 -1.04
CA PHE A 286 3.25 -3.22 0.34
C PHE A 286 3.78 -4.65 0.49
N ALA A 287 3.53 -5.55 -0.46
CA ALA A 287 4.13 -6.88 -0.49
C ALA A 287 5.66 -6.85 -0.67
N ALA A 288 6.22 -5.76 -1.20
CA ALA A 288 7.67 -5.57 -1.29
C ALA A 288 8.35 -5.35 0.08
N CYS A 289 7.59 -5.10 1.14
CA CYS A 289 8.13 -4.89 2.49
C CYS A 289 8.71 -6.19 3.06
N SER A 290 10.03 -6.26 3.21
CA SER A 290 10.72 -7.46 3.69
C SER A 290 10.32 -7.86 5.11
N LEU A 291 9.94 -6.90 5.96
CA LEU A 291 9.42 -7.20 7.30
C LEU A 291 8.10 -7.96 7.21
N ILE A 292 7.12 -7.45 6.45
CA ILE A 292 5.82 -8.11 6.25
C ILE A 292 6.00 -9.52 5.66
N GLN A 293 6.86 -9.67 4.66
CA GLN A 293 7.12 -10.98 4.08
C GLN A 293 7.68 -11.99 5.09
N ALA A 294 8.55 -11.55 5.99
CA ALA A 294 9.13 -12.42 7.01
C ALA A 294 8.09 -12.85 8.04
N GLU A 295 7.28 -11.91 8.53
CA GLU A 295 6.20 -12.19 9.49
C GLU A 295 5.15 -13.15 8.92
N ILE A 296 4.78 -12.99 7.64
CA ILE A 296 3.86 -13.93 6.96
C ILE A 296 4.50 -15.32 6.82
N ARG A 297 5.78 -15.40 6.44
CA ARG A 297 6.48 -16.69 6.34
C ARG A 297 6.59 -17.39 7.69
N GLU A 298 6.88 -16.64 8.75
CA GLU A 298 6.98 -17.16 10.12
C GLU A 298 5.63 -17.63 10.66
N ALA A 299 4.55 -16.89 10.39
CA ALA A 299 3.21 -17.26 10.81
C ALA A 299 2.66 -18.49 10.06
N PHE A 300 3.04 -18.69 8.79
CA PHE A 300 2.50 -19.72 7.91
C PHE A 300 3.57 -20.68 7.37
N LEU A 301 4.37 -21.28 8.26
CA LEU A 301 5.49 -22.19 7.93
C LEU A 301 5.12 -23.37 7.02
N THR A 302 3.86 -23.83 7.06
CA THR A 302 3.37 -24.94 6.22
C THR A 302 2.93 -24.50 4.83
N ARG A 303 2.96 -23.20 4.53
CA ARG A 303 2.52 -22.61 3.27
C ARG A 303 3.72 -22.03 2.53
N ARG A 304 3.72 -22.18 1.20
CA ARG A 304 4.71 -21.56 0.33
C ARG A 304 4.29 -20.11 0.06
N VAL A 305 5.13 -19.15 0.46
CA VAL A 305 4.90 -17.72 0.25
C VAL A 305 5.76 -17.22 -0.91
N ILE A 306 5.12 -16.65 -1.92
CA ILE A 306 5.78 -16.12 -3.12
C ILE A 306 5.43 -14.65 -3.26
N VAL A 307 6.43 -13.84 -3.59
CA VAL A 307 6.26 -12.44 -3.97
C VAL A 307 6.60 -12.34 -5.46
N PRO A 308 5.59 -12.16 -6.32
CA PRO A 308 5.74 -12.08 -7.78
C PRO A 308 6.59 -10.90 -8.27
#